data_AF-A0A957RGG2-F1
#
_entry.id   AF-A0A957RGG2-F1
#
_cell.length_a   1.000
_cell.length_b   1.000
_cell.length_c   1.000
_cell.angle_alpha   90.00
_cell.angle_beta   90.00
_cell.angle_gamma   90.00
#
_symmetry.space_group_name_H-M   'P 1'
#
loop_
_entity.id
_entity.type
_entity.pdbx_description
1 polymer ?
#
loop_
_entity_poly.entity_id
_entity_poly.type
_entity_poly.pdbx_seq_one_letter_code
_entity_poly.pdbx_strand_id
1 'polypeptide(L)'
;TVRLTTAPAEQPTMDFTPPVADSLPITAAEIYKSFFHGPAYQVIERAGVSGNECLALMAHDLGPNTAPANAESLMAPRLVELCFQSVGLWTERVKGAMGLPLGFEKVTAYRQPEEAEGRRLYCVCTTPNDGESFDATVVDEAGNVFVTLAGFLTVARPA
;
A
#
# COMPACT_ATOMS: atom_id res chain seq x y z
N THR A 1 18.35 9.52 9.20
CA THR A 1 17.82 10.44 10.22
C THR A 1 16.35 10.65 9.95
N VAL A 2 15.46 10.36 10.89
CA VAL A 2 14.02 10.59 10.71
C VAL A 2 13.72 12.07 10.97
N ARG A 3 12.97 12.72 10.07
CA ARG A 3 12.52 14.11 10.24
C ARG A 3 11.00 14.10 10.36
N LEU A 4 10.48 14.75 11.40
CA LEU A 4 9.06 14.90 11.64
C LEU A 4 8.72 16.39 11.71
N THR A 5 7.54 16.76 11.23
CA THR A 5 7.00 18.13 11.28
C THR A 5 5.53 18.07 11.69
N THR A 6 5.06 19.10 12.38
CA THR A 6 3.63 19.30 12.69
C THR A 6 2.92 20.16 11.65
N ALA A 7 3.66 20.72 10.68
CA ALA A 7 3.07 21.45 9.58
C ALA A 7 2.24 20.47 8.71
N PRO A 8 0.99 20.82 8.36
CA PRO A 8 0.18 19.99 7.48
C PRO A 8 0.89 19.84 6.13
N ALA A 9 0.91 18.61 5.61
CA ALA A 9 1.38 18.37 4.25
C ALA A 9 0.38 18.96 3.26
N GLU A 10 0.88 19.58 2.18
CA GLU A 10 0.04 19.90 1.03
C GLU A 10 -0.59 18.61 0.52
N GLN A 11 -1.91 18.61 0.33
CA GLN A 11 -2.68 17.42 -0.01
C GLN A 11 -2.78 17.26 -1.54
N PRO A 12 -1.96 16.42 -2.18
CA PRO A 12 -1.88 16.39 -3.63
C PRO A 12 -3.03 15.57 -4.21
N THR A 13 -3.19 15.72 -5.53
CA THR A 13 -4.01 14.85 -6.37
C THR A 13 -3.13 14.28 -7.49
N MET A 14 -3.57 13.19 -8.10
CA MET A 14 -2.96 12.63 -9.29
C MET A 14 -4.05 12.19 -10.27
N ASP A 15 -3.72 12.19 -11.56
CA ASP A 15 -4.58 11.58 -12.57
C ASP A 15 -4.66 10.07 -12.31
N PHE A 16 -5.86 9.60 -11.97
CA PHE A 16 -6.11 8.20 -11.70
C PHE A 16 -7.47 7.80 -12.27
N THR A 17 -7.49 6.72 -13.04
CA THR A 17 -8.72 6.09 -13.51
C THR A 17 -8.83 4.74 -12.82
N PRO A 18 -9.76 4.57 -11.86
CA PRO A 18 -9.88 3.31 -11.15
C PRO A 18 -10.30 2.19 -12.12
N PRO A 19 -9.68 1.00 -12.05
CA PRO A 19 -10.17 -0.14 -12.80
C PRO A 19 -11.50 -0.64 -12.22
N VAL A 20 -12.21 -1.46 -12.98
CA VAL A 20 -13.28 -2.27 -12.40
C VAL A 20 -12.65 -3.26 -11.42
N ALA A 21 -13.10 -3.31 -10.17
CA ALA A 21 -12.47 -4.14 -9.13
C ALA A 21 -12.25 -5.61 -9.56
N ASP A 22 -13.24 -6.20 -10.24
CA ASP A 22 -13.18 -7.59 -10.73
C ASP A 22 -12.16 -7.82 -11.85
N SER A 23 -11.65 -6.76 -12.50
CA SER A 23 -10.56 -6.88 -13.48
C SER A 23 -9.19 -7.11 -12.83
N LEU A 24 -9.06 -6.92 -11.51
CA LEU A 24 -7.85 -7.24 -10.75
C LEU A 24 -7.89 -8.75 -10.38
N PRO A 25 -7.05 -9.61 -10.97
CA PRO A 25 -7.29 -11.07 -10.92
C PRO A 25 -6.86 -11.73 -9.61
N ILE A 26 -5.92 -11.13 -8.86
CA ILE A 26 -5.35 -11.74 -7.67
C ILE A 26 -6.23 -11.36 -6.47
N THR A 27 -6.85 -12.34 -5.81
CA THR A 27 -7.77 -12.09 -4.69
C THR A 27 -7.07 -12.10 -3.34
N ALA A 28 -7.68 -11.49 -2.32
CA ALA A 28 -7.24 -11.59 -0.91
C ALA A 28 -7.01 -13.04 -0.48
N ALA A 29 -7.93 -13.94 -0.83
CA ALA A 29 -7.82 -15.36 -0.51
C ALA A 29 -6.61 -16.05 -1.15
N GLU A 30 -6.09 -15.51 -2.27
CA GLU A 30 -4.86 -15.98 -2.89
C GLU A 30 -3.62 -15.36 -2.23
N ILE A 31 -3.65 -14.05 -1.97
CA ILE A 31 -2.56 -13.27 -1.36
C ILE A 31 -2.23 -13.81 0.04
N TYR A 32 -3.26 -13.99 0.88
CA TYR A 32 -3.09 -14.38 2.28
C TYR A 32 -2.88 -15.89 2.49
N LYS A 33 -2.62 -16.65 1.42
CA LYS A 33 -2.01 -17.99 1.52
C LYS A 33 -0.51 -17.93 1.84
N SER A 34 0.18 -16.94 1.28
CA SER A 34 1.62 -16.73 1.49
C SER A 34 1.90 -15.59 2.47
N PHE A 35 1.04 -14.57 2.54
CA PHE A 35 1.25 -13.40 3.39
C PHE A 35 0.86 -13.68 4.85
N PHE A 36 1.79 -13.40 5.78
CA PHE A 36 1.62 -13.66 7.22
C PHE A 36 0.99 -12.47 7.97
N HIS A 37 -0.23 -12.08 7.58
CA HIS A 37 -0.95 -10.96 8.20
C HIS A 37 -2.24 -11.41 8.88
N GLY A 38 -2.47 -10.92 10.11
CA GLY A 38 -3.74 -11.11 10.81
C GLY A 38 -4.88 -10.29 10.17
N PRO A 39 -6.15 -10.58 10.50
CA PRO A 39 -7.31 -10.03 9.79
C PRO A 39 -7.36 -8.49 9.70
N ALA A 40 -6.88 -7.76 10.72
CA ALA A 40 -6.86 -6.29 10.70
C ALA A 40 -5.84 -5.70 9.70
N TYR A 41 -4.90 -6.51 9.22
CA TYR A 41 -3.82 -6.16 8.29
C TYR A 41 -3.86 -6.96 6.99
N GLN A 42 -4.97 -7.65 6.72
CA GLN A 42 -5.26 -8.19 5.39
C GLN A 42 -5.80 -7.08 4.48
N VAL A 43 -4.96 -6.08 4.22
CA VAL A 43 -5.33 -4.79 3.62
C VAL A 43 -5.61 -4.82 2.13
N ILE A 44 -5.28 -5.89 1.40
CA ILE A 44 -5.52 -6.02 -0.05
C ILE A 44 -6.76 -6.88 -0.28
N GLU A 45 -7.78 -6.32 -0.92
CA GLU A 45 -8.96 -7.06 -1.39
C GLU A 45 -8.65 -7.82 -2.67
N ARG A 46 -8.06 -7.10 -3.63
CA ARG A 46 -7.71 -7.61 -4.96
C ARG A 46 -6.51 -6.86 -5.50
N ALA A 47 -5.76 -7.47 -6.41
CA ALA A 47 -4.64 -6.83 -7.06
C ALA A 47 -4.38 -7.36 -8.48
N GLY A 48 -3.64 -6.58 -9.25
CA GLY A 48 -3.08 -6.95 -10.54
C GLY A 48 -1.61 -6.57 -10.59
N VAL A 49 -0.79 -7.45 -11.15
CA VAL A 49 0.64 -7.20 -11.40
C VAL A 49 0.86 -7.25 -12.90
N SER A 50 1.48 -6.21 -13.46
CA SER A 50 1.76 -6.11 -14.90
C SER A 50 3.09 -5.39 -15.12
N GLY A 51 4.07 -6.11 -15.67
CA GLY A 51 5.42 -5.58 -15.88
C GLY A 51 6.00 -5.02 -14.58
N ASN A 52 6.23 -3.71 -14.57
CA ASN A 52 6.87 -3.00 -13.46
C ASN A 52 5.87 -2.40 -12.45
N GLU A 53 4.58 -2.74 -12.55
CA GLU A 53 3.53 -2.18 -11.71
C GLU A 53 2.76 -3.26 -10.94
N CYS A 54 2.39 -2.95 -9.70
CA CYS A 54 1.35 -3.61 -8.94
C CYS A 54 0.26 -2.59 -8.58
N LEU A 55 -0.97 -2.87 -8.99
CA LEU A 55 -2.16 -2.12 -8.59
C LEU A 55 -2.96 -2.94 -7.58
N ALA A 56 -3.11 -2.45 -6.35
CA ALA A 56 -3.82 -3.15 -5.28
C ALA A 56 -5.02 -2.34 -4.78
N LEU A 57 -6.19 -2.95 -4.79
CA LEU A 57 -7.41 -2.42 -4.19
C LEU A 57 -7.40 -2.72 -2.68
N MET A 58 -7.55 -1.68 -1.86
CA MET A 58 -7.64 -1.81 -0.41
C MET A 58 -8.93 -2.53 0.00
N ALA A 59 -8.83 -3.41 0.99
CA ALA A 59 -9.97 -4.04 1.66
C ALA A 59 -10.83 -3.01 2.41
N HIS A 60 -12.13 -3.21 2.32
CA HIS A 60 -13.12 -2.48 3.11
C HIS A 60 -13.38 -3.19 4.45
N ASP A 61 -13.99 -2.48 5.40
CA ASP A 61 -14.49 -3.02 6.68
C ASP A 61 -13.46 -3.82 7.51
N LEU A 62 -12.18 -3.44 7.42
CA LEU A 62 -11.14 -3.99 8.29
C LEU A 62 -11.47 -3.70 9.76
N GLY A 63 -11.28 -4.72 10.60
CA GLY A 63 -11.38 -4.58 12.06
C GLY A 63 -10.47 -3.48 12.63
N PRO A 64 -10.59 -3.18 13.93
CA PRO A 64 -9.84 -2.09 14.56
C PRO A 64 -8.33 -2.26 14.40
N ASN A 65 -7.65 -1.17 14.06
CA ASN A 65 -6.19 -1.14 13.88
C ASN A 65 -5.43 -1.30 15.22
N THR A 66 -6.05 -0.90 16.33
CA THR A 66 -5.42 -0.87 17.65
C THR A 66 -6.46 -1.07 18.76
N ALA A 67 -5.99 -1.23 20.00
CA ALA A 67 -6.81 -1.25 21.20
C ALA A 67 -6.31 -0.12 22.13
N PRO A 68 -7.10 0.94 22.38
CA PRO A 68 -8.50 1.15 21.99
C PRO A 68 -8.69 1.43 20.49
N ALA A 69 -9.86 1.06 19.94
CA ALA A 69 -10.14 1.06 18.50
C ALA A 69 -9.98 2.42 17.80
N ASN A 70 -10.18 3.51 18.54
CA ASN A 70 -10.20 4.88 18.07
C ASN A 70 -8.98 5.69 18.52
N ALA A 71 -7.87 5.04 18.86
CA ALA A 71 -6.64 5.77 19.18
C ALA A 71 -6.19 6.58 17.96
N GLU A 72 -5.94 7.87 18.17
CA GLU A 72 -5.43 8.76 17.13
C GLU A 72 -4.05 8.30 16.65
N SER A 73 -3.82 8.38 15.34
CA SER A 73 -2.54 8.05 14.75
C SER A 73 -2.12 9.14 13.77
N LEU A 74 -0.88 9.63 13.92
CA LEU A 74 -0.31 10.61 13.00
C LEU A 74 -0.09 10.01 11.61
N MET A 75 0.33 8.74 11.56
CA MET A 75 0.44 7.98 10.31
C MET A 75 -0.77 7.08 10.15
N ALA A 76 -1.20 6.82 8.92
CA ALA A 76 -2.25 5.86 8.64
C ALA A 76 -1.62 4.47 8.40
N PRO A 77 -1.36 3.63 9.43
CA PRO A 77 -0.50 2.45 9.30
C PRO A 77 -1.00 1.47 8.24
N ARG A 78 -2.32 1.28 8.12
CA ARG A 78 -2.90 0.38 7.12
C ARG A 78 -2.73 0.89 5.68
N LEU A 79 -2.61 2.21 5.47
CA LEU A 79 -2.32 2.77 4.15
C LEU A 79 -0.84 2.58 3.78
N VAL A 80 0.07 2.72 4.75
CA VAL A 80 1.49 2.38 4.56
C VAL A 80 1.64 0.88 4.30
N GLU A 81 0.89 0.05 5.01
CA GLU A 81 0.95 -1.40 4.81
C GLU A 81 0.37 -1.84 3.48
N LEU A 82 -0.61 -1.10 2.94
CA LEU A 82 -1.07 -1.31 1.57
C LEU A 82 0.09 -1.11 0.57
N CYS A 83 0.95 -0.11 0.77
CA CYS A 83 2.16 0.06 -0.05
C CYS A 83 3.12 -1.12 0.11
N PHE A 84 3.47 -1.50 1.34
CA PHE A 84 4.45 -2.57 1.58
C PHE A 84 3.96 -3.93 1.06
N GLN A 85 2.68 -4.26 1.27
CA GLN A 85 2.10 -5.50 0.77
C GLN A 85 1.97 -5.50 -0.76
N SER A 86 1.74 -4.35 -1.40
CA SER A 86 1.74 -4.24 -2.86
C SER A 86 3.13 -4.52 -3.45
N VAL A 87 4.18 -3.99 -2.82
CA VAL A 87 5.57 -4.32 -3.18
C VAL A 87 5.84 -5.80 -2.96
N GLY A 88 5.48 -6.33 -1.78
CA GLY A 88 5.64 -7.75 -1.48
C GLY A 88 4.95 -8.65 -2.51
N LEU A 89 3.78 -8.24 -3.00
CA LEU A 89 3.02 -8.99 -3.98
C LEU A 89 3.69 -8.93 -5.35
N TRP A 90 4.16 -7.76 -5.76
CA TRP A 90 4.97 -7.62 -6.98
C TRP A 90 6.19 -8.54 -6.92
N THR A 91 6.96 -8.48 -5.84
CA THR A 91 8.19 -9.28 -5.69
C THR A 91 7.88 -10.78 -5.69
N GLU A 92 6.83 -11.24 -5.01
CA GLU A 92 6.43 -12.64 -5.05
C GLU A 92 6.04 -13.07 -6.48
N ARG A 93 5.26 -12.26 -7.20
CA ARG A 93 4.76 -12.61 -8.54
C ARG A 93 5.82 -12.55 -9.63
N VAL A 94 6.75 -11.60 -9.54
CA VAL A 94 7.76 -11.34 -10.59
C VAL A 94 9.08 -12.05 -10.28
N LYS A 95 9.49 -12.10 -9.00
CA LYS A 95 10.77 -12.70 -8.57
C LYS A 95 10.62 -14.09 -7.95
N GLY A 96 9.40 -14.54 -7.66
CA GLY A 96 9.16 -15.84 -7.04
C GLY A 96 9.59 -15.92 -5.57
N ALA A 97 9.84 -14.78 -4.93
CA ALA A 97 10.29 -14.70 -3.54
C ALA A 97 9.67 -13.49 -2.84
N MET A 98 9.38 -13.64 -1.54
CA MET A 98 8.88 -12.55 -0.73
C MET A 98 10.03 -11.62 -0.32
N GLY A 99 9.86 -10.32 -0.55
CA GLY A 99 10.76 -9.28 -0.06
C GLY A 99 10.30 -8.77 1.31
N LEU A 100 11.20 -8.77 2.30
CA LEU A 100 10.98 -8.10 3.59
C LEU A 100 11.39 -6.63 3.48
N PRO A 101 10.73 -5.70 4.20
CA PRO A 101 11.15 -4.31 4.27
C PRO A 101 12.61 -4.17 4.72
N LEU A 102 13.45 -3.53 3.89
CA LEU A 102 14.84 -3.19 4.23
C LEU A 102 14.96 -1.72 4.65
N GLY A 103 14.28 -0.83 3.93
CA GLY A 103 14.28 0.60 4.20
C GLY A 103 13.48 1.38 3.16
N PHE A 104 13.33 2.68 3.37
CA PHE A 104 12.76 3.61 2.40
C PHE A 104 13.41 4.98 2.56
N GLU A 105 13.33 5.80 1.51
CA GLU A 105 13.81 7.18 1.57
C GLU A 105 12.81 8.07 2.31
N LYS A 106 11.53 7.96 1.97
CA LYS A 106 10.49 8.84 2.51
C LYS A 106 9.11 8.20 2.48
N VAL A 107 8.33 8.46 3.52
CA VAL A 107 6.87 8.27 3.53
C VAL A 107 6.23 9.62 3.85
N THR A 108 5.20 10.00 3.11
CA THR A 108 4.35 11.15 3.44
C THR A 108 2.90 10.70 3.54
N ALA A 109 2.29 10.91 4.69
CA ALA A 109 0.85 10.74 4.89
C ALA A 109 0.18 12.11 4.77
N TYR A 110 -0.76 12.22 3.83
CA TYR A 110 -1.49 13.45 3.53
C TYR A 110 -2.90 13.45 4.10
N ARG A 111 -3.49 12.25 4.22
CA ARG A 111 -4.88 12.02 4.61
C ARG A 111 -5.02 10.75 5.44
N GLN A 112 -6.00 10.71 6.32
CA GLN A 112 -6.46 9.52 7.04
C GLN A 112 -7.48 8.73 6.19
N PRO A 113 -7.62 7.40 6.38
CA PRO A 113 -8.56 6.59 5.61
C PRO A 113 -10.00 7.11 5.62
N GLU A 114 -10.43 7.72 6.72
CA GLU A 114 -11.78 8.24 6.91
C GLU A 114 -12.09 9.41 5.95
N GLU A 115 -11.08 10.14 5.48
CA GLU A 115 -11.22 11.23 4.49
C GLU A 115 -11.58 10.73 3.09
N ALA A 116 -11.57 9.40 2.84
CA ALA A 116 -12.05 8.81 1.59
C ALA A 116 -13.57 8.91 1.45
N GLU A 117 -14.32 9.15 2.53
CA GLU A 117 -15.78 9.30 2.51
C GLU A 117 -16.50 8.13 1.80
N GLY A 118 -15.97 6.91 1.99
CA GLY A 118 -16.51 5.68 1.38
C GLY A 118 -15.99 5.37 -0.02
N ARG A 119 -15.19 6.25 -0.65
CA ARG A 119 -14.49 5.94 -1.90
C ARG A 119 -13.47 4.83 -1.70
N ARG A 120 -13.26 4.04 -2.74
CA ARG A 120 -12.27 2.95 -2.73
C ARG A 120 -10.86 3.52 -2.78
N LEU A 121 -9.95 2.91 -2.03
CA LEU A 121 -8.53 3.26 -2.03
C LEU A 121 -7.74 2.21 -2.81
N TYR A 122 -6.79 2.68 -3.61
CA TYR A 122 -5.90 1.87 -4.43
C TYR A 122 -4.45 2.23 -4.11
N CYS A 123 -3.57 1.25 -4.09
CA CYS A 123 -2.13 1.48 -4.14
C CYS A 123 -1.62 1.22 -5.55
N VAL A 124 -1.05 2.26 -6.17
CA VAL A 124 -0.26 2.17 -7.40
C VAL A 124 1.20 2.05 -6.99
N CYS A 125 1.78 0.87 -7.16
CA CYS A 125 3.18 0.58 -6.84
C CYS A 125 3.97 0.34 -8.12
N THR A 126 5.12 0.99 -8.30
CA THR A 126 5.97 0.83 -9.47
C THR A 126 7.43 0.58 -9.09
N THR A 127 8.19 -0.02 -10.00
CA THR A 127 9.65 -0.15 -9.90
C THR A 127 10.34 0.26 -11.20
N PRO A 128 11.34 1.15 -11.18
CA PRO A 128 12.07 1.55 -12.38
C PRO A 128 13.22 0.59 -12.73
N ASN A 129 13.57 -0.33 -11.83
CA ASN A 129 14.83 -1.08 -11.84
C ASN A 129 14.61 -2.55 -11.46
N ASP A 130 13.61 -3.17 -12.09
CA ASP A 130 13.35 -4.61 -11.98
C ASP A 130 13.28 -5.11 -10.52
N GLY A 131 12.70 -4.29 -9.64
CA GLY A 131 12.46 -4.60 -8.23
C GLY A 131 13.60 -4.28 -7.27
N GLU A 132 14.66 -3.57 -7.69
CA GLU A 132 15.69 -3.10 -6.74
C GLU A 132 15.16 -2.01 -5.80
N SER A 133 14.27 -1.15 -6.28
CA SER A 133 13.56 -0.15 -5.48
C SER A 133 12.13 0.07 -5.96
N PHE A 134 11.27 0.57 -5.08
CA PHE A 134 9.86 0.80 -5.36
C PHE A 134 9.39 2.17 -4.89
N ASP A 135 8.49 2.74 -5.69
CA ASP A 135 7.66 3.87 -5.28
C ASP A 135 6.20 3.41 -5.25
N ALA A 136 5.43 3.91 -4.27
CA ALA A 136 4.02 3.56 -4.15
C ALA A 136 3.18 4.76 -3.72
N THR A 137 1.99 4.89 -4.31
CA THR A 137 1.03 5.94 -4.01
C THR A 137 -0.33 5.33 -3.68
N VAL A 138 -0.88 5.67 -2.53
CA VAL A 138 -2.28 5.36 -2.19
C VAL A 138 -3.16 6.50 -2.66
N VAL A 139 -4.17 6.19 -3.46
CA VAL A 139 -5.07 7.14 -4.11
C VAL A 139 -6.52 6.67 -4.02
N ASP A 140 -7.48 7.59 -3.91
CA ASP A 140 -8.89 7.27 -4.04
C ASP A 140 -9.39 7.32 -5.50
N GLU A 141 -10.66 6.94 -5.71
CA GLU A 141 -11.32 6.97 -7.03
C GLU A 141 -11.41 8.36 -7.66
N ALA A 142 -11.20 9.44 -6.89
CA ALA A 142 -11.21 10.81 -7.36
C ALA A 142 -9.81 11.39 -7.57
N GLY A 143 -8.76 10.57 -7.42
CA GLY A 143 -7.37 11.00 -7.59
C GLY A 143 -6.75 11.67 -6.36
N ASN A 144 -7.42 11.69 -5.20
CA ASN A 144 -6.85 12.26 -3.98
C ASN A 144 -5.77 11.32 -3.42
N VAL A 145 -4.58 11.85 -3.17
CA VAL A 145 -3.44 11.06 -2.68
C VAL A 145 -3.44 10.99 -1.15
N PHE A 146 -3.43 9.79 -0.58
CA PHE A 146 -3.45 9.57 0.86
C PHE A 146 -2.04 9.37 1.43
N VAL A 147 -1.23 8.55 0.75
CA VAL A 147 0.14 8.24 1.16
C VAL A 147 1.02 8.15 -0.08
N THR A 148 2.25 8.66 0.01
CA THR A 148 3.35 8.31 -0.90
C THR A 148 4.48 7.63 -0.13
N LEU A 149 5.03 6.59 -0.73
CA LEU A 149 6.22 5.86 -0.31
C LEU A 149 7.24 5.98 -1.44
N ALA A 150 8.45 6.45 -1.13
CA ALA A 150 9.51 6.64 -2.10
C ALA A 150 10.77 5.85 -1.73
N GLY A 151 11.42 5.26 -2.74
CA GLY A 151 12.70 4.56 -2.63
C GLY A 151 12.65 3.38 -1.66
N PHE A 152 11.54 2.64 -1.63
CA PHE A 152 11.39 1.47 -0.77
C PHE A 152 12.25 0.32 -1.28
N LEU A 153 13.03 -0.25 -0.37
CA LEU A 153 13.95 -1.34 -0.61
C LEU A 153 13.43 -2.60 0.09
N THR A 154 13.62 -3.73 -0.57
CA THR A 154 13.35 -5.04 0.03
C THR A 154 14.61 -5.87 0.13
N VAL A 155 14.63 -6.81 1.07
CA VAL A 155 15.65 -7.85 1.18
C VAL A 155 14.97 -9.20 1.08
N ALA A 156 15.60 -10.16 0.40
CA ALA A 156 15.08 -11.52 0.34
C ALA A 156 14.93 -12.09 1.76
N ARG A 157 13.82 -12.79 2.01
CA ARG A 157 13.67 -13.54 3.26
C ARG A 157 14.82 -14.55 3.39
N PRO A 158 15.53 -14.62 4.53
CA PRO A 158 16.52 -15.66 4.76
C PRO A 158 15.90 -17.06 4.59
N ALA A 159 16.72 -17.99 4.10
CA ALA A 159 16.35 -19.39 3.91
C ALA A 159 16.01 -20.09 5.24
#